data_AF-A0A445L6E5-F1
#
_entry.id   AF-A0A445L6E5-F1
#
_cell.length_a   1.000
_cell.length_b   1.000
_cell.length_c   1.000
_cell.angle_alpha   90.00
_cell.angle_beta   90.00
_cell.angle_gamma   90.00
#
_symmetry.space_group_name_H-M   'P 1'
#
loop_
_entity.id
_entity.type
_entity.pdbx_description
1 polymer ?
#
loop_
_entity_poly.entity_id
_entity_poly.type
_entity_poly.pdbx_seq_one_letter_code
_entity_poly.pdbx_strand_id
1 'polypeptide(L)'
;MQSIERDLQTQQPKIQRVDIHMRKNQNFAKYFSPRMLSIGPIHHGKENLRLGEHYKLIWTAMYLKESKQNPEDLCQKIELHIEEVKGFYTKEAIGDYNDNDLVWMLFVDGCSVLQIMQKLDAVHPKKLRIKFDQQEHVIMDLHLLENQVPYKVLELLSNNDEAMLLHSMFNLGFDGFLSYIVYDSLIPFNDSESWAKIFEKLLSDEDLPQAKRKPNHVLDFVRLMFLKIDYKDLMVNKSKQENEIPKKGDGEHKIDVKGRHSSWLTYKNIRELKAAGIQVRKNETLCLNNVSFVSKWFSGELTLPWFHVDELFFYIYLNMIAYEKCPDFHYNYDICSYLAFLDTLVDDANDLKELRLAGVCQNTLGSDEEVAKLLNSIGTELASKEFCLLSTGMMAYNEKYTRVRDEIKKHCNTKWKTWMAQVYNTHFSNPWSICAFLAAALALVLTAIQTWLAFLSNN
;
A
#
# COMPACT_ATOMS: atom_id res chain seq x y z
N MET A 1 -17.09 0.31 29.72
CA MET A 1 -15.86 0.58 28.94
C MET A 1 -15.59 -0.55 27.94
N GLN A 2 -15.32 -1.79 28.36
CA GLN A 2 -15.04 -2.91 27.43
C GLN A 2 -16.14 -3.28 26.41
N SER A 3 -17.40 -2.92 26.64
CA SER A 3 -18.47 -3.07 25.63
C SER A 3 -18.41 -1.94 24.60
N ILE A 4 -18.15 -0.71 25.04
CA ILE A 4 -18.06 0.48 24.18
C ILE A 4 -16.79 0.42 23.32
N GLU A 5 -15.67 -0.05 23.87
CA GLU A 5 -14.43 -0.28 23.11
C GLU A 5 -14.60 -1.37 22.05
N ARG A 6 -15.35 -2.44 22.34
CA ARG A 6 -15.71 -3.46 21.34
C ARG A 6 -16.66 -2.92 20.28
N ASP A 7 -17.68 -2.18 20.68
CA ASP A 7 -18.64 -1.58 19.75
C ASP A 7 -17.96 -0.56 18.82
N LEU A 8 -16.99 0.21 19.32
CA LEU A 8 -16.14 1.10 18.51
C LEU A 8 -15.24 0.32 17.54
N GLN A 9 -14.56 -0.74 18.00
CA GLN A 9 -13.73 -1.59 17.14
C GLN A 9 -14.51 -2.29 16.01
N THR A 10 -15.84 -2.42 16.15
CA THR A 10 -16.72 -3.02 15.13
C THR A 10 -17.34 -2.02 14.14
N GLN A 11 -17.16 -0.70 14.34
CA GLN A 11 -17.70 0.29 13.40
C GLN A 11 -16.91 0.30 12.10
N GLN A 12 -17.62 0.18 10.99
CA GLN A 12 -17.05 0.33 9.66
C GLN A 12 -16.74 1.80 9.38
N PRO A 13 -15.52 2.13 8.91
CA PRO A 13 -15.19 3.49 8.53
C PRO A 13 -16.11 4.01 7.44
N LYS A 14 -16.56 5.25 7.59
CA LYS A 14 -17.52 5.91 6.71
C LYS A 14 -16.83 6.72 5.63
N ILE A 15 -17.53 6.86 4.51
CA ILE A 15 -17.20 7.81 3.46
C ILE A 15 -17.45 9.22 4.01
N GLN A 16 -16.39 10.04 3.96
CA GLN A 16 -16.38 11.36 4.57
C GLN A 16 -15.38 12.28 3.88
N ARG A 17 -15.37 13.56 4.29
CA ARG A 17 -14.40 14.51 3.78
C ARG A 17 -13.00 14.21 4.31
N VAL A 18 -11.99 14.42 3.48
CA VAL A 18 -10.58 14.40 3.87
C VAL A 18 -10.36 15.48 4.91
N ASP A 19 -9.54 15.16 5.92
CA ASP A 19 -9.20 16.08 7.00
C ASP A 19 -8.76 17.46 6.47
N ILE A 20 -9.18 18.50 7.19
CA ILE A 20 -8.99 19.88 6.75
C ILE A 20 -7.51 20.29 6.72
N HIS A 21 -6.66 19.70 7.56
CA HIS A 21 -5.22 19.98 7.55
C HIS A 21 -4.57 19.40 6.30
N MET A 22 -4.90 18.15 5.95
CA MET A 22 -4.43 17.52 4.71
C MET A 22 -4.94 18.29 3.47
N ARG A 23 -6.20 18.70 3.44
CA ARG A 23 -6.78 19.47 2.32
C ARG A 23 -6.18 20.87 2.15
N LYS A 24 -5.77 21.53 3.24
CA LYS A 24 -5.15 22.85 3.19
C LYS A 24 -3.65 22.80 2.90
N ASN A 25 -3.02 21.62 2.98
CA ASN A 25 -1.62 21.45 2.64
C ASN A 25 -1.42 21.67 1.14
N GLN A 26 -0.64 22.69 0.76
CA GLN A 26 -0.41 23.07 -0.64
C GLN A 26 0.23 21.95 -1.46
N ASN A 27 1.01 21.06 -0.82
CA ASN A 27 1.62 19.92 -1.49
C ASN A 27 0.59 18.83 -1.81
N PHE A 28 -0.51 18.76 -1.05
CA PHE A 28 -1.48 17.65 -1.14
C PHE A 28 -2.84 18.03 -1.72
N ALA A 29 -3.25 19.30 -1.68
CA ALA A 29 -4.59 19.75 -2.01
C ALA A 29 -5.09 19.24 -3.38
N LYS A 30 -4.20 19.19 -4.38
CA LYS A 30 -4.51 18.72 -5.74
C LYS A 30 -4.86 17.23 -5.83
N TYR A 31 -4.47 16.41 -4.84
CA TYR A 31 -4.68 14.96 -4.83
C TYR A 31 -6.02 14.56 -4.17
N PHE A 32 -6.79 15.52 -3.63
CA PHE A 32 -8.09 15.27 -2.99
C PHE A 32 -9.28 15.87 -3.76
N SER A 33 -9.05 16.40 -4.95
CA SER A 33 -10.07 17.10 -5.73
C SER A 33 -10.36 16.33 -7.02
N PRO A 34 -11.63 15.97 -7.29
CA PRO A 34 -11.97 15.29 -8.52
C PRO A 34 -11.72 16.17 -9.74
N ARG A 35 -11.29 15.56 -10.83
CA ARG A 35 -10.89 16.22 -12.07
C ARG A 35 -11.98 16.16 -13.16
N MET A 36 -12.81 15.11 -13.15
CA MET A 36 -13.81 14.83 -14.18
C MET A 36 -15.14 14.35 -13.60
N LEU A 37 -15.15 13.42 -12.66
CA LEU A 37 -16.34 12.76 -12.12
C LEU A 37 -16.61 13.17 -10.69
N SER A 38 -17.87 13.55 -10.41
CA SER A 38 -18.40 13.49 -9.05
C SER A 38 -19.07 12.14 -8.84
N ILE A 39 -18.75 11.46 -7.75
CA ILE A 39 -19.28 10.14 -7.38
C ILE A 39 -19.71 10.21 -5.93
N GLY A 40 -21.00 10.02 -5.68
CA GLY A 40 -21.60 10.23 -4.38
C GLY A 40 -21.78 11.71 -4.02
N PRO A 41 -22.23 12.00 -2.79
CA PRO A 41 -22.87 13.28 -2.47
C PRO A 41 -21.92 14.47 -2.31
N ILE A 42 -20.67 14.24 -1.94
CA ILE A 42 -19.75 15.28 -1.44
C ILE A 42 -19.36 16.31 -2.51
N HIS A 43 -19.22 15.86 -3.76
CA HIS A 43 -18.80 16.68 -4.91
C HIS A 43 -19.90 16.84 -5.97
N HIS A 44 -21.08 16.26 -5.74
CA HIS A 44 -22.18 16.28 -6.68
C HIS A 44 -22.65 17.71 -6.99
N GLY A 45 -23.01 17.96 -8.25
CA GLY A 45 -23.50 19.26 -8.72
C GLY A 45 -22.44 20.35 -8.91
N LYS A 46 -21.16 20.09 -8.63
CA LYS A 46 -20.09 21.07 -8.84
C LYS A 46 -19.94 21.45 -10.32
N GLU A 47 -19.87 22.75 -10.60
CA GLU A 47 -19.86 23.28 -11.96
C GLU A 47 -18.70 22.75 -12.81
N ASN A 48 -17.52 22.59 -12.22
CA ASN A 48 -16.34 22.08 -12.91
C ASN A 48 -16.41 20.58 -13.26
N LEU A 49 -17.43 19.85 -12.78
CA LEU A 49 -17.61 18.41 -13.01
C LEU A 49 -18.83 18.08 -13.90
N ARG A 50 -19.53 19.10 -14.44
CA ARG A 50 -20.74 18.92 -15.26
C ARG A 50 -20.55 18.01 -16.46
N LEU A 51 -19.36 18.01 -17.06
CA LEU A 51 -19.04 17.10 -18.17
C LEU A 51 -19.09 15.64 -17.72
N GLY A 52 -18.61 15.34 -16.52
CA GLY A 52 -18.67 14.01 -15.93
C GLY A 52 -20.09 13.52 -15.72
N GLU A 53 -21.00 14.39 -15.29
CA GLU A 53 -22.42 14.06 -15.13
C GLU A 53 -23.06 13.56 -16.43
N HIS A 54 -22.67 14.13 -17.58
CA HIS A 54 -23.13 13.65 -18.88
C HIS A 54 -22.60 12.25 -19.21
N TYR A 55 -21.32 11.98 -18.95
CA TYR A 55 -20.74 10.66 -19.16
C TYR A 55 -21.32 9.59 -18.23
N LYS A 56 -21.61 9.94 -16.96
CA LYS A 56 -22.26 9.02 -16.03
C LYS A 56 -23.59 8.51 -16.59
N LEU A 57 -24.44 9.38 -17.12
CA LEU A 57 -25.70 8.97 -17.77
C LEU A 57 -25.48 8.05 -18.97
N ILE A 58 -24.47 8.31 -19.81
CA ILE A 58 -24.10 7.44 -20.93
C ILE A 58 -23.69 6.05 -20.41
N TRP A 59 -22.83 6.00 -19.40
CA TRP A 59 -22.34 4.74 -18.83
C TRP A 59 -23.44 3.98 -18.09
N THR A 60 -24.34 4.66 -17.38
CA THR A 60 -25.55 4.07 -16.80
C THR A 60 -26.41 3.43 -17.89
N ALA A 61 -26.66 4.12 -19.00
CA ALA A 61 -27.44 3.57 -20.12
C ALA A 61 -26.74 2.37 -20.78
N MET A 62 -25.41 2.40 -20.89
CA MET A 62 -24.61 1.27 -21.37
C MET A 62 -24.73 0.06 -20.43
N TYR A 63 -24.57 0.28 -19.12
CA TYR A 63 -24.69 -0.75 -18.10
C TYR A 63 -26.05 -1.44 -18.15
N LEU A 64 -27.14 -0.67 -18.09
CA LEU A 64 -28.51 -1.19 -18.14
C LEU A 64 -28.78 -2.01 -19.41
N LYS A 65 -28.28 -1.53 -20.55
CA LYS A 65 -28.42 -2.23 -21.84
C LYS A 65 -27.70 -3.58 -21.84
N GLU A 66 -26.52 -3.65 -21.25
CA GLU A 66 -25.69 -4.85 -21.22
C GLU A 66 -26.16 -5.85 -20.14
N SER A 67 -26.49 -5.36 -18.95
CA SER A 67 -27.00 -6.18 -17.84
C SER A 67 -28.44 -6.65 -18.07
N LYS A 68 -29.19 -5.97 -18.96
CA LYS A 68 -30.61 -6.19 -19.24
C LYS A 68 -31.49 -6.04 -17.99
N GLN A 69 -31.02 -5.29 -17.00
CA GLN A 69 -31.78 -5.00 -15.80
C GLN A 69 -32.76 -3.86 -16.03
N ASN A 70 -33.89 -3.91 -15.34
CA ASN A 70 -34.87 -2.83 -15.35
C ASN A 70 -34.41 -1.70 -14.40
N PRO A 71 -34.40 -0.43 -14.84
CA PRO A 71 -33.91 0.68 -14.03
C PRO A 71 -34.80 1.00 -12.82
N GLU A 72 -36.13 0.84 -12.94
CA GLU A 72 -37.06 1.05 -11.82
C GLU A 72 -36.82 0.05 -10.70
N ASP A 73 -36.63 -1.23 -11.03
CA ASP A 73 -36.31 -2.30 -10.06
C ASP A 73 -35.00 -2.01 -9.31
N LEU A 74 -33.98 -1.49 -10.00
CA LEU A 74 -32.69 -1.16 -9.40
C LEU A 74 -32.79 0.06 -8.47
N CYS A 75 -33.50 1.12 -8.88
CA CYS A 75 -33.78 2.26 -8.03
C CYS A 75 -34.54 1.82 -6.76
N GLN A 76 -35.56 0.98 -6.91
CA GLN A 76 -36.35 0.47 -5.79
C GLN A 76 -35.49 -0.33 -4.81
N LYS A 77 -34.51 -1.11 -5.28
CA LYS A 77 -33.58 -1.83 -4.39
C LYS A 77 -32.77 -0.88 -3.51
N ILE A 78 -32.28 0.22 -4.08
CA ILE A 78 -31.55 1.24 -3.31
C ILE A 78 -32.48 1.93 -2.33
N GLU A 79 -33.69 2.32 -2.77
CA GLU A 79 -34.70 2.95 -1.92
C GLU A 79 -35.05 2.09 -0.70
N LEU A 80 -35.25 0.78 -0.89
CA LEU A 80 -35.53 -0.16 0.21
C LEU A 80 -34.38 -0.27 1.24
N HIS A 81 -33.15 0.04 0.85
CA HIS A 81 -31.96 -0.03 1.70
C HIS A 81 -31.38 1.34 2.03
N ILE A 82 -32.11 2.44 1.79
CA ILE A 82 -31.54 3.79 1.84
C ILE A 82 -30.99 4.13 3.24
N GLU A 83 -31.66 3.70 4.31
CA GLU A 83 -31.20 3.93 5.68
C GLU A 83 -29.90 3.19 6.01
N GLU A 84 -29.74 1.96 5.51
CA GLU A 84 -28.48 1.21 5.63
C GLU A 84 -27.37 1.91 4.84
N VAL A 85 -27.67 2.32 3.61
CA VAL A 85 -26.74 2.99 2.70
C VAL A 85 -26.26 4.33 3.28
N LYS A 86 -27.14 5.12 3.89
CA LYS A 86 -26.77 6.34 4.62
C LYS A 86 -25.80 6.05 5.78
N GLY A 87 -25.88 4.87 6.39
CA GLY A 87 -24.98 4.43 7.45
C GLY A 87 -23.50 4.39 7.05
N PHE A 88 -23.20 4.22 5.76
CA PHE A 88 -21.84 4.25 5.21
C PHE A 88 -21.26 5.65 5.00
N TYR A 89 -22.05 6.70 5.22
CA TYR A 89 -21.62 8.09 5.08
C TYR A 89 -21.65 8.81 6.42
N THR A 90 -20.77 9.80 6.58
CA THR A 90 -20.94 10.81 7.64
C THR A 90 -22.15 11.69 7.32
N LYS A 91 -22.75 12.29 8.36
CA LYS A 91 -23.91 13.19 8.17
C LYS A 91 -23.53 14.39 7.31
N GLU A 92 -22.31 14.89 7.47
CA GLU A 92 -21.73 16.00 6.71
C GLU A 92 -21.46 15.64 5.24
N ALA A 93 -21.17 14.37 4.94
CA ALA A 93 -20.99 13.90 3.57
C ALA A 93 -22.30 13.85 2.80
N ILE A 94 -23.38 13.39 3.46
CA ILE A 94 -24.73 13.42 2.88
C ILE A 94 -25.21 14.86 2.80
N GLY A 95 -25.09 15.66 3.87
CA GLY A 95 -25.64 17.01 3.90
C GLY A 95 -27.18 16.99 3.89
N ASP A 96 -27.79 17.85 3.06
CA ASP A 96 -29.24 18.10 3.05
C ASP A 96 -30.01 17.30 1.97
N TYR A 97 -29.42 16.25 1.40
CA TYR A 97 -30.11 15.42 0.41
C TYR A 97 -31.35 14.78 1.02
N ASN A 98 -32.48 14.88 0.32
CA ASN A 98 -33.62 14.02 0.58
C ASN A 98 -33.37 12.63 -0.03
N ASP A 99 -34.15 11.65 0.43
CA ASP A 99 -33.95 10.24 0.10
C ASP A 99 -34.11 9.97 -1.39
N ASN A 100 -35.07 10.61 -2.05
CA ASN A 100 -35.31 10.41 -3.48
C ASN A 100 -34.14 10.90 -4.33
N ASP A 101 -33.62 12.09 -4.03
CA ASP A 101 -32.48 12.66 -4.72
C ASP A 101 -31.21 11.84 -4.46
N LEU A 102 -31.04 11.35 -3.22
CA LEU A 102 -29.91 10.48 -2.86
C LEU A 102 -29.98 9.13 -3.58
N VAL A 103 -31.17 8.49 -3.61
CA VAL A 103 -31.40 7.23 -4.33
C VAL A 103 -31.06 7.40 -5.81
N TRP A 104 -31.56 8.46 -6.44
CA TRP A 104 -31.30 8.72 -7.85
C TRP A 104 -29.81 8.95 -8.14
N MET A 105 -29.13 9.75 -7.31
CA MET A 105 -27.69 9.97 -7.43
C MET A 105 -26.93 8.65 -7.33
N LEU A 106 -27.20 7.86 -6.29
CA LEU A 106 -26.51 6.60 -6.04
C LEU A 106 -26.78 5.56 -7.13
N PHE A 107 -27.98 5.56 -7.72
CA PHE A 107 -28.30 4.73 -8.87
C PHE A 107 -27.44 5.09 -10.08
N VAL A 108 -27.42 6.36 -10.48
CA VAL A 108 -26.65 6.83 -11.64
C VAL A 108 -25.16 6.58 -11.40
N ASP A 109 -24.65 7.02 -10.25
CA ASP A 109 -23.24 6.93 -9.90
C ASP A 109 -22.80 5.47 -9.77
N GLY A 110 -23.56 4.63 -9.07
CA GLY A 110 -23.26 3.21 -8.91
C GLY A 110 -23.26 2.45 -10.23
N CYS A 111 -24.24 2.66 -11.11
CA CYS A 111 -24.25 2.05 -12.44
C CYS A 111 -23.06 2.52 -13.30
N SER A 112 -22.72 3.81 -13.21
CA SER A 112 -21.57 4.35 -13.95
C SER A 112 -20.24 3.75 -13.46
N VAL A 113 -20.06 3.60 -12.13
CA VAL A 113 -18.90 2.97 -11.52
C VAL A 113 -18.79 1.51 -11.95
N LEU A 114 -19.89 0.75 -11.93
CA LEU A 114 -19.92 -0.64 -12.43
C LEU A 114 -19.50 -0.72 -13.90
N GLN A 115 -20.02 0.16 -14.75
CA GLN A 115 -19.64 0.20 -16.15
C GLN A 115 -18.15 0.51 -16.34
N ILE A 116 -17.63 1.49 -15.60
CA ILE A 116 -16.21 1.85 -15.66
C ILE A 116 -15.36 0.66 -15.26
N MET A 117 -15.63 0.07 -14.09
CA MET A 117 -14.86 -1.08 -13.59
C MET A 117 -14.85 -2.26 -14.58
N GLN A 118 -15.96 -2.53 -15.27
CA GLN A 118 -16.06 -3.63 -16.25
C GLN A 118 -15.40 -3.34 -17.60
N LYS A 119 -15.32 -2.08 -18.01
CA LYS A 119 -14.87 -1.70 -19.36
C LYS A 119 -13.54 -0.98 -19.39
N LEU A 120 -13.01 -0.60 -18.23
CA LEU A 120 -11.69 -0.02 -18.13
C LEU A 120 -10.69 -0.95 -18.80
N ASP A 121 -9.83 -0.36 -19.62
CA ASP A 121 -8.83 -1.07 -20.40
C ASP A 121 -7.66 -0.10 -20.54
N ALA A 122 -6.53 -0.45 -19.92
CA ALA A 122 -5.35 0.41 -19.86
C ALA A 122 -4.81 0.75 -21.25
N VAL A 123 -5.03 -0.14 -22.23
CA VAL A 123 -4.46 -0.03 -23.58
C VAL A 123 -5.49 0.51 -24.58
N HIS A 124 -6.78 0.23 -24.38
CA HIS A 124 -7.85 0.54 -25.33
C HIS A 124 -9.08 1.24 -24.69
N PRO A 125 -9.01 2.56 -24.40
CA PRO A 125 -10.07 3.31 -23.72
C PRO A 125 -11.39 3.42 -24.50
N LYS A 126 -11.43 2.96 -25.75
CA LYS A 126 -12.58 3.06 -26.67
C LYS A 126 -13.84 2.41 -26.12
N LYS A 127 -13.72 1.40 -25.24
CA LYS A 127 -14.87 0.73 -24.61
C LYS A 127 -15.72 1.70 -23.77
N LEU A 128 -15.12 2.72 -23.18
CA LEU A 128 -15.82 3.76 -22.40
C LEU A 128 -16.19 5.01 -23.21
N ARG A 129 -15.88 5.05 -24.52
CA ARG A 129 -16.11 6.20 -25.42
C ARG A 129 -15.45 7.50 -24.95
N ILE A 130 -14.33 7.38 -24.27
CA ILE A 130 -13.50 8.48 -23.80
C ILE A 130 -12.09 8.40 -24.40
N LYS A 131 -11.36 9.51 -24.32
CA LYS A 131 -9.94 9.56 -24.67
C LYS A 131 -9.08 9.04 -23.51
N PHE A 132 -7.80 8.81 -23.79
CA PHE A 132 -6.85 8.28 -22.81
C PHE A 132 -6.63 9.22 -21.62
N ASP A 133 -6.44 10.52 -21.87
CA ASP A 133 -6.31 11.56 -20.85
C ASP A 133 -7.56 11.67 -19.96
N GLN A 134 -8.75 11.48 -20.54
CA GLN A 134 -10.00 11.42 -19.80
C GLN A 134 -10.07 10.15 -18.93
N GLN A 135 -9.59 9.00 -19.43
CA GLN A 135 -9.56 7.76 -18.66
C GLN A 135 -8.67 7.88 -17.42
N GLU A 136 -7.51 8.54 -17.52
CA GLU A 136 -6.65 8.80 -16.38
C GLU A 136 -7.37 9.62 -15.29
N HIS A 137 -8.08 10.68 -15.68
CA HIS A 137 -8.90 11.45 -14.74
C HIS A 137 -10.02 10.62 -14.10
N VAL A 138 -10.69 9.75 -14.85
CA VAL A 138 -11.71 8.83 -14.33
C VAL A 138 -11.12 7.87 -13.32
N ILE A 139 -9.96 7.28 -13.62
CA ILE A 139 -9.25 6.39 -12.71
C ILE A 139 -8.91 7.14 -11.42
N MET A 140 -8.30 8.32 -11.52
CA MET A 140 -7.97 9.15 -10.36
C MET A 140 -9.21 9.38 -9.49
N ASP A 141 -10.31 9.85 -10.08
CA ASP A 141 -11.53 10.21 -9.37
C ASP A 141 -12.21 9.03 -8.66
N LEU A 142 -12.05 7.79 -9.15
CA LEU A 142 -12.54 6.57 -8.50
C LEU A 142 -11.76 6.18 -7.24
N HIS A 143 -10.55 6.70 -7.05
CA HIS A 143 -9.69 6.41 -5.89
C HIS A 143 -9.71 7.52 -4.83
N LEU A 144 -10.53 8.56 -5.01
CA LEU A 144 -10.69 9.61 -4.01
C LEU A 144 -11.58 9.17 -2.86
N LEU A 145 -11.13 9.35 -1.61
CA LEU A 145 -11.95 9.07 -0.41
C LEU A 145 -13.29 9.81 -0.45
N GLU A 146 -13.26 11.06 -0.91
CA GLU A 146 -14.41 11.96 -0.91
C GLU A 146 -15.33 11.77 -2.11
N ASN A 147 -15.05 10.80 -2.97
CA ASN A 147 -15.72 10.60 -4.25
C ASN A 147 -16.10 9.13 -4.42
N GLN A 148 -16.86 8.59 -3.45
CA GLN A 148 -17.19 7.17 -3.37
C GLN A 148 -18.69 6.92 -3.28
N VAL A 149 -19.09 5.76 -3.81
CA VAL A 149 -20.34 5.07 -3.45
C VAL A 149 -20.01 3.88 -2.56
N PRO A 150 -20.90 3.49 -1.62
CA PRO A 150 -20.66 2.33 -0.79
C PRO A 150 -20.67 1.06 -1.64
N TYR A 151 -19.86 0.08 -1.26
CA TYR A 151 -19.89 -1.25 -1.88
C TYR A 151 -21.29 -1.86 -1.86
N LYS A 152 -22.09 -1.57 -0.82
CA LYS A 152 -23.48 -2.00 -0.70
C LYS A 152 -24.35 -1.55 -1.89
N VAL A 153 -24.14 -0.33 -2.40
CA VAL A 153 -24.86 0.16 -3.58
C VAL A 153 -24.46 -0.62 -4.82
N LEU A 154 -23.15 -0.87 -5.00
CA LEU A 154 -22.64 -1.68 -6.12
C LEU A 154 -23.21 -3.11 -6.08
N GLU A 155 -23.32 -3.69 -4.88
CA GLU A 155 -23.93 -5.00 -4.64
C GLU A 155 -25.41 -5.06 -5.02
N LEU A 156 -26.20 -4.07 -4.61
CA LEU A 156 -27.62 -4.01 -4.97
C LEU A 156 -27.81 -3.88 -6.49
N LEU A 157 -26.99 -3.05 -7.13
CA LEU A 157 -27.04 -2.81 -8.57
C LEU A 157 -26.56 -4.02 -9.40
N SER A 158 -25.61 -4.80 -8.89
CA SER A 158 -25.13 -6.02 -9.56
C SER A 158 -26.03 -7.24 -9.38
N ASN A 159 -27.23 -7.11 -8.80
CA ASN A 159 -28.06 -8.23 -8.35
C ASN A 159 -27.35 -9.17 -7.35
N ASN A 160 -26.43 -8.64 -6.54
CA ASN A 160 -25.58 -9.41 -5.63
C ASN A 160 -24.70 -10.45 -6.36
N ASP A 161 -24.35 -10.21 -7.63
CA ASP A 161 -23.34 -11.02 -8.32
C ASP A 161 -21.95 -10.66 -7.79
N GLU A 162 -21.54 -11.36 -6.72
CA GLU A 162 -20.23 -11.14 -6.08
C GLU A 162 -19.08 -11.43 -7.04
N ALA A 163 -19.17 -12.48 -7.86
CA ALA A 163 -18.10 -12.85 -8.79
C ALA A 163 -17.86 -11.75 -9.83
N MET A 164 -18.94 -11.19 -10.40
CA MET A 164 -18.87 -10.07 -11.33
C MET A 164 -18.29 -8.82 -10.68
N LEU A 165 -18.74 -8.46 -9.47
CA LEU A 165 -18.23 -7.29 -8.75
C LEU A 165 -16.73 -7.40 -8.55
N LEU A 166 -16.27 -8.57 -8.11
CA LEU A 166 -14.85 -8.78 -7.85
C LEU A 166 -14.04 -8.69 -9.10
N HIS A 167 -14.45 -9.39 -10.15
CA HIS A 167 -13.77 -9.30 -11.43
C HIS A 167 -13.68 -7.84 -11.90
N SER A 168 -14.74 -7.06 -11.72
CA SER A 168 -14.78 -5.63 -12.07
C SER A 168 -13.83 -4.80 -11.20
N MET A 169 -13.82 -5.00 -9.88
CA MET A 169 -12.94 -4.26 -8.97
C MET A 169 -11.46 -4.61 -9.19
N PHE A 170 -11.16 -5.87 -9.46
CA PHE A 170 -9.83 -6.32 -9.86
C PHE A 170 -9.43 -5.76 -11.21
N ASN A 171 -10.35 -5.68 -12.18
CA ASN A 171 -10.08 -5.03 -13.46
C ASN A 171 -9.74 -3.55 -13.25
N LEU A 172 -10.46 -2.84 -12.37
CA LEU A 172 -10.10 -1.47 -11.97
C LEU A 172 -8.71 -1.40 -11.31
N GLY A 173 -8.41 -2.27 -10.35
CA GLY A 173 -7.09 -2.28 -9.71
C GLY A 173 -5.96 -2.63 -10.67
N PHE A 174 -6.19 -3.57 -11.59
CA PHE A 174 -5.21 -4.00 -12.57
C PHE A 174 -5.05 -2.99 -13.69
N ASP A 175 -6.09 -2.73 -14.48
CA ASP A 175 -6.02 -1.82 -15.62
C ASP A 175 -5.94 -0.35 -15.22
N GLY A 176 -6.46 0.02 -14.05
CA GLY A 176 -6.38 1.38 -13.54
C GLY A 176 -5.07 1.72 -12.83
N PHE A 177 -4.26 0.74 -12.48
CA PHE A 177 -3.02 1.01 -11.73
C PHE A 177 -1.88 0.03 -12.06
N LEU A 178 -2.11 -1.28 -11.91
CA LEU A 178 -1.03 -2.27 -12.03
C LEU A 178 -0.53 -2.49 -13.48
N SER A 179 -1.34 -2.21 -14.49
CA SER A 179 -1.00 -2.37 -15.91
C SER A 179 0.17 -1.46 -16.32
N TYR A 180 0.20 -0.23 -15.81
CA TYR A 180 1.29 0.73 -15.99
C TYR A 180 2.59 0.27 -15.33
N ILE A 181 2.44 -0.44 -14.21
CA ILE A 181 3.52 -0.95 -13.38
C ILE A 181 4.12 -2.22 -13.99
N VAL A 182 3.30 -3.07 -14.60
CA VAL A 182 3.67 -4.45 -14.96
C VAL A 182 3.54 -4.75 -16.46
N TYR A 183 3.71 -3.73 -17.30
CA TYR A 183 3.51 -3.78 -18.76
C TYR A 183 4.30 -4.91 -19.46
N ASP A 184 5.47 -5.31 -18.93
CA ASP A 184 6.29 -6.40 -19.49
C ASP A 184 5.72 -7.82 -19.23
N SER A 185 4.73 -7.96 -18.35
CA SER A 185 4.18 -9.27 -17.95
C SER A 185 2.76 -9.52 -18.46
N LEU A 186 2.42 -9.00 -19.65
CA LEU A 186 1.14 -9.22 -20.35
C LEU A 186 0.67 -10.69 -20.24
N ILE A 187 -0.12 -11.00 -19.22
CA ILE A 187 -0.80 -12.28 -19.06
C ILE A 187 -2.30 -11.98 -19.20
N PRO A 188 -2.97 -12.56 -20.21
CA PRO A 188 -4.41 -12.61 -20.23
C PRO A 188 -4.87 -13.54 -19.10
N PHE A 189 -5.30 -12.97 -17.98
CA PHE A 189 -5.64 -13.71 -16.76
C PHE A 189 -7.12 -14.15 -16.78
N ASN A 190 -7.42 -15.20 -17.56
CA ASN A 190 -8.79 -15.66 -17.81
C ASN A 190 -9.21 -16.90 -17.01
N ASP A 191 -8.52 -17.21 -15.89
CA ASP A 191 -8.85 -18.36 -15.04
C ASP A 191 -9.68 -17.93 -13.81
N SER A 192 -10.95 -18.32 -13.79
CA SER A 192 -11.89 -18.01 -12.71
C SER A 192 -11.52 -18.64 -11.37
N GLU A 193 -10.83 -19.79 -11.37
CA GLU A 193 -10.46 -20.48 -10.12
C GLU A 193 -9.33 -19.73 -9.38
N SER A 194 -8.42 -19.11 -10.13
CA SER A 194 -7.36 -18.27 -9.59
C SER A 194 -7.93 -16.99 -8.94
N TRP A 195 -8.93 -16.36 -9.57
CA TRP A 195 -9.64 -15.21 -8.99
C TRP A 195 -10.34 -15.56 -7.67
N ALA A 196 -10.97 -16.73 -7.57
CA ALA A 196 -11.65 -17.17 -6.35
C ALA A 196 -10.69 -17.31 -5.16
N LYS A 197 -9.47 -17.84 -5.36
CA LYS A 197 -8.46 -17.99 -4.29
C LYS A 197 -7.93 -16.65 -3.80
N ILE A 198 -7.62 -15.73 -4.72
CA ILE A 198 -7.16 -14.37 -4.36
C ILE A 198 -8.28 -13.63 -3.62
N PHE A 199 -9.52 -13.82 -4.06
CA PHE A 199 -10.67 -13.25 -3.41
C PHE A 199 -10.87 -13.76 -1.98
N GLU A 200 -10.80 -15.08 -1.75
CA GLU A 200 -10.88 -15.63 -0.40
C GLU A 200 -9.81 -15.04 0.51
N LYS A 201 -8.58 -14.86 -0.01
CA LYS A 201 -7.49 -14.21 0.71
C LYS A 201 -7.74 -12.74 1.01
N LEU A 202 -8.37 -11.99 0.10
CA LEU A 202 -8.72 -10.59 0.32
C LEU A 202 -9.77 -10.43 1.42
N LEU A 203 -10.83 -11.23 1.36
CA LEU A 203 -11.93 -11.16 2.32
C LEU A 203 -11.65 -11.83 3.64
N SER A 204 -10.67 -12.73 3.73
CA SER A 204 -10.31 -13.35 5.00
C SER A 204 -9.81 -12.28 5.96
N ASP A 205 -10.46 -12.19 7.12
CA ASP A 205 -10.02 -11.35 8.22
C ASP A 205 -8.93 -12.10 9.02
N GLU A 206 -7.79 -11.45 9.26
CA GLU A 206 -6.67 -12.07 9.98
C GLU A 206 -6.98 -12.24 11.48
N ASP A 207 -7.79 -11.35 12.05
CA ASP A 207 -8.17 -11.37 13.46
C ASP A 207 -9.41 -12.25 13.71
N LEU A 208 -10.26 -12.41 12.69
CA LEU A 208 -11.46 -13.26 12.72
C LEU A 208 -11.54 -14.17 11.48
N PRO A 209 -10.79 -15.29 11.43
CA PRO A 209 -10.68 -16.15 10.25
C PRO A 209 -11.99 -16.71 9.68
N GLN A 210 -13.09 -16.65 10.44
CA GLN A 210 -14.44 -17.07 10.01
C GLN A 210 -15.31 -15.91 9.48
N ALA A 211 -14.91 -14.66 9.69
CA ALA A 211 -15.62 -13.48 9.19
C ALA A 211 -15.02 -13.06 7.83
N LYS A 212 -15.84 -13.09 6.77
CA LYS A 212 -15.48 -12.48 5.48
C LYS A 212 -15.77 -10.98 5.56
N ARG A 213 -14.73 -10.15 5.45
CA ARG A 213 -14.88 -8.69 5.54
C ARG A 213 -14.95 -8.09 4.14
N LYS A 214 -16.14 -7.65 3.74
CA LYS A 214 -16.37 -6.91 2.48
C LYS A 214 -15.73 -5.52 2.56
N PRO A 215 -15.22 -4.98 1.43
CA PRO A 215 -14.73 -3.61 1.39
C PRO A 215 -15.89 -2.63 1.59
N ASN A 216 -15.63 -1.47 2.19
CA ASN A 216 -16.65 -0.44 2.38
C ASN A 216 -16.99 0.30 1.08
N HIS A 217 -15.99 0.47 0.20
CA HIS A 217 -16.07 1.16 -1.10
C HIS A 217 -14.84 0.80 -1.96
N VAL A 218 -14.72 1.40 -3.15
CA VAL A 218 -13.65 1.10 -4.12
C VAL A 218 -12.26 1.38 -3.56
N LEU A 219 -12.04 2.54 -2.94
CA LEU A 219 -10.74 2.85 -2.32
C LEU A 219 -10.35 1.87 -1.20
N ASP A 220 -11.29 1.39 -0.38
CA ASP A 220 -11.02 0.38 0.66
C ASP A 220 -10.61 -0.97 0.05
N PHE A 221 -11.22 -1.35 -1.08
CA PHE A 221 -10.81 -2.54 -1.83
C PHE A 221 -9.39 -2.40 -2.37
N VAL A 222 -9.06 -1.27 -3.00
CA VAL A 222 -7.70 -1.02 -3.51
C VAL A 222 -6.68 -1.04 -2.37
N ARG A 223 -7.01 -0.46 -1.22
CA ARG A 223 -6.19 -0.57 0.00
C ARG A 223 -5.96 -2.03 0.40
N LEU A 224 -7.00 -2.87 0.41
CA LEU A 224 -6.86 -4.31 0.71
C LEU A 224 -5.99 -5.04 -0.33
N MET A 225 -6.05 -4.65 -1.61
CA MET A 225 -5.17 -5.20 -2.64
C MET A 225 -3.69 -5.00 -2.30
N PHE A 226 -3.29 -3.78 -1.92
CA PHE A 226 -1.90 -3.46 -1.56
C PHE A 226 -1.41 -4.18 -0.29
N LEU A 227 -2.32 -4.59 0.59
CA LEU A 227 -1.94 -5.22 1.86
C LEU A 227 -1.93 -6.75 1.82
N LYS A 228 -2.74 -7.35 0.95
CA LYS A 228 -3.00 -8.79 0.96
C LYS A 228 -2.55 -9.52 -0.30
N ILE A 229 -2.54 -8.87 -1.45
CA ILE A 229 -2.23 -9.56 -2.72
C ILE A 229 -0.74 -9.53 -2.97
N ASP A 230 -0.14 -10.72 -3.08
CA ASP A 230 1.18 -10.83 -3.66
C ASP A 230 1.05 -10.85 -5.19
N TYR A 231 1.82 -10.05 -5.91
CA TYR A 231 1.88 -10.12 -7.36
C TYR A 231 2.29 -11.53 -7.85
N LYS A 232 3.02 -12.29 -7.05
CA LYS A 232 3.27 -13.72 -7.32
C LYS A 232 1.99 -14.55 -7.32
N ASP A 233 1.01 -14.26 -6.46
CA ASP A 233 -0.29 -14.94 -6.49
C ASP A 233 -1.02 -14.69 -7.82
N LEU A 234 -0.76 -13.54 -8.46
CA LEU A 234 -1.23 -13.18 -9.81
C LEU A 234 -0.37 -13.78 -10.94
N MET A 235 0.76 -14.42 -10.66
CA MET A 235 1.72 -14.94 -11.66
C MET A 235 1.96 -16.45 -11.58
N VAL A 236 1.75 -17.09 -10.43
CA VAL A 236 2.36 -18.41 -10.08
C VAL A 236 1.78 -19.63 -10.80
N ASN A 237 0.69 -19.56 -11.56
CA ASN A 237 0.11 -20.77 -12.15
C ASN A 237 0.74 -21.26 -13.48
N LYS A 238 2.05 -21.05 -13.71
CA LYS A 238 2.80 -21.75 -14.78
C LYS A 238 4.08 -22.48 -14.39
N SER A 239 4.59 -22.35 -13.16
CA SER A 239 5.74 -23.15 -12.72
C SER A 239 5.34 -24.08 -11.59
N LYS A 240 4.91 -25.30 -11.95
CA LYS A 240 4.97 -26.42 -11.01
C LYS A 240 6.44 -26.69 -10.67
N GLN A 241 6.64 -26.99 -9.39
CA GLN A 241 7.86 -27.42 -8.70
C GLN A 241 8.93 -26.35 -8.53
N GLU A 242 9.00 -25.78 -7.32
CA GLU A 242 10.17 -26.01 -6.45
C GLU A 242 9.91 -25.57 -5.00
N ASN A 243 10.12 -26.54 -4.10
CA ASN A 243 10.60 -26.47 -2.72
C ASN A 243 9.91 -25.52 -1.73
N GLU A 244 8.96 -26.10 -0.99
CA GLU A 244 8.55 -25.60 0.32
C GLU A 244 9.75 -25.50 1.26
N ILE A 245 10.08 -24.26 1.64
CA ILE A 245 10.95 -23.99 2.80
C ILE A 245 10.09 -24.24 4.04
N PRO A 246 10.52 -25.06 5.02
CA PRO A 246 9.69 -25.36 6.18
C PRO A 246 9.47 -24.10 7.01
N LYS A 247 8.20 -23.74 7.21
CA LYS A 247 7.78 -22.80 8.26
C LYS A 247 8.18 -23.42 9.61
N LYS A 248 9.21 -22.87 10.25
CA LYS A 248 9.47 -23.15 11.67
C LYS A 248 8.42 -22.39 12.48
N GLY A 249 7.71 -23.13 13.33
CA GLY A 249 6.67 -22.61 14.20
C GLY A 249 7.17 -21.48 15.08
N ASP A 250 6.38 -20.41 15.12
CA ASP A 250 6.56 -19.30 16.03
C ASP A 250 6.32 -19.78 17.46
N GLY A 251 7.39 -19.82 18.25
CA GLY A 251 7.27 -19.92 19.69
C GLY A 251 6.78 -18.59 20.23
N GLU A 252 5.64 -18.60 20.95
CA GLU A 252 5.17 -17.48 21.74
C GLU A 252 6.27 -17.02 22.72
N HIS A 253 6.96 -15.93 22.39
CA HIS A 253 7.75 -15.20 23.37
C HIS A 253 6.90 -14.06 23.91
N LYS A 254 6.35 -14.26 25.11
CA LYS A 254 5.80 -13.18 25.95
C LYS A 254 6.92 -12.20 26.26
N ILE A 255 6.83 -10.97 25.74
CA ILE A 255 7.75 -9.89 26.07
C ILE A 255 7.14 -9.06 27.20
N ASP A 256 7.86 -8.99 28.31
CA ASP A 256 7.56 -8.17 29.49
C ASP A 256 7.78 -6.68 29.14
N VAL A 257 6.68 -5.94 28.99
CA VAL A 257 6.70 -4.50 28.67
C VAL A 257 6.94 -3.70 29.94
N LYS A 258 8.21 -3.64 30.37
CA LYS A 258 8.66 -2.59 31.30
C LYS A 258 9.12 -1.37 30.51
N GLY A 259 8.40 -0.28 30.73
CA GLY A 259 8.56 1.03 30.12
C GLY A 259 10.03 1.41 29.93
N ARG A 260 10.44 1.50 28.67
CA ARG A 260 11.72 2.04 28.28
C ARG A 260 11.44 3.27 27.45
N HIS A 261 11.66 4.45 28.05
CA HIS A 261 11.78 5.70 27.33
C HIS A 261 12.77 5.52 26.17
N SER A 262 12.30 5.54 24.94
CA SER A 262 13.16 5.54 23.77
C SER A 262 13.56 6.98 23.46
N SER A 263 14.82 7.30 23.72
CA SER A 263 15.47 8.52 23.23
C SER A 263 15.37 8.53 21.70
N TRP A 264 14.87 9.66 21.16
CA TRP A 264 14.89 10.12 19.77
C TRP A 264 15.47 9.12 18.76
N LEU A 265 14.61 8.51 17.94
CA LEU A 265 15.04 7.76 16.76
C LEU A 265 15.84 8.69 15.86
N THR A 266 17.17 8.57 15.85
CA THR A 266 17.97 9.13 14.76
C THR A 266 17.66 8.25 13.54
N TYR A 267 16.77 8.75 12.69
CA TYR A 267 16.41 8.12 11.42
C TYR A 267 17.69 7.89 10.61
N LYS A 268 17.97 6.64 10.26
CA LYS A 268 19.07 6.33 9.35
C LYS A 268 18.49 6.16 7.96
N ASN A 269 18.77 7.12 7.08
CA ASN A 269 18.42 7.00 5.67
C ASN A 269 19.16 5.82 5.01
N ILE A 270 18.75 5.47 3.79
CA ILE A 270 19.21 4.25 3.14
C ILE A 270 20.74 4.24 2.94
N ARG A 271 21.37 5.40 2.71
CA ARG A 271 22.82 5.52 2.58
C ARG A 271 23.53 5.23 3.89
N GLU A 272 23.00 5.72 5.02
CA GLU A 272 23.54 5.40 6.35
C GLU A 272 23.37 3.93 6.70
N LEU A 273 22.25 3.31 6.32
CA LEU A 273 22.05 1.87 6.47
C LEU A 273 23.08 1.08 5.66
N LYS A 274 23.34 1.49 4.40
CA LYS A 274 24.39 0.91 3.55
C LYS A 274 25.78 1.05 4.16
N ALA A 275 26.11 2.23 4.70
CA ALA A 275 27.37 2.46 5.42
C ALA A 275 27.51 1.58 6.67
N ALA A 276 26.40 1.22 7.32
CA ALA A 276 26.34 0.29 8.44
C ALA A 276 26.41 -1.20 8.04
N GLY A 277 26.56 -1.52 6.75
CA GLY A 277 26.66 -2.89 6.26
C GLY A 277 25.31 -3.53 5.90
N ILE A 278 24.23 -2.76 5.85
CA ILE A 278 22.90 -3.24 5.48
C ILE A 278 22.73 -3.11 3.96
N GLN A 279 22.46 -4.24 3.31
CA GLN A 279 22.14 -4.30 1.88
C GLN A 279 20.64 -4.21 1.69
N VAL A 280 20.22 -3.46 0.68
CA VAL A 280 18.81 -3.35 0.29
C VAL A 280 18.53 -4.35 -0.81
N ARG A 281 17.44 -5.12 -0.69
CA ARG A 281 16.97 -6.04 -1.72
C ARG A 281 15.53 -5.78 -2.10
N LYS A 282 15.28 -5.94 -3.39
CA LYS A 282 13.94 -5.99 -3.97
C LYS A 282 13.22 -7.26 -3.53
N ASN A 283 11.98 -7.11 -3.09
CA ASN A 283 10.98 -8.16 -3.12
C ASN A 283 10.14 -7.98 -4.39
N GLU A 284 9.95 -9.03 -5.17
CA GLU A 284 9.19 -8.99 -6.44
C GLU A 284 7.68 -8.74 -6.25
N THR A 285 7.24 -8.61 -5.00
CA THR A 285 5.87 -8.33 -4.63
C THR A 285 5.59 -6.83 -4.53
N LEU A 286 4.36 -6.45 -4.86
CA LEU A 286 3.79 -5.11 -4.61
C LEU A 286 3.12 -5.01 -3.22
N CYS A 287 3.00 -6.13 -2.50
CA CYS A 287 2.37 -6.18 -1.19
C CYS A 287 3.20 -5.39 -0.18
N LEU A 288 2.63 -4.31 0.35
CA LEU A 288 3.32 -3.37 1.23
C LEU A 288 3.79 -4.02 2.52
N ASN A 289 3.02 -5.00 2.99
CA ASN A 289 3.35 -5.77 4.18
C ASN A 289 4.63 -6.60 4.00
N ASN A 290 5.13 -6.85 2.80
CA ASN A 290 6.28 -7.73 2.58
C ASN A 290 7.65 -7.03 2.77
N VAL A 291 7.77 -6.27 3.86
CA VAL A 291 9.03 -5.73 4.40
C VAL A 291 9.61 -6.70 5.43
N SER A 292 10.92 -6.97 5.33
CA SER A 292 11.63 -7.78 6.31
C SER A 292 13.09 -7.37 6.46
N PHE A 293 13.68 -7.68 7.62
CA PHE A 293 15.08 -7.46 7.87
C PHE A 293 15.74 -8.71 8.44
N VAL A 294 16.91 -9.06 7.90
CA VAL A 294 17.72 -10.18 8.38
C VAL A 294 19.09 -9.68 8.74
N SER A 295 19.40 -9.66 10.05
CA SER A 295 20.77 -9.41 10.49
C SER A 295 21.62 -10.67 10.30
N LYS A 296 22.75 -10.52 9.59
CA LYS A 296 23.81 -11.51 9.49
C LYS A 296 24.94 -11.15 10.48
N TRP A 297 26.10 -11.81 10.34
CA TRP A 297 27.25 -11.67 11.24
C TRP A 297 27.71 -10.20 11.38
N PHE A 298 28.10 -9.57 10.27
CA PHE A 298 28.47 -8.15 10.23
C PHE A 298 27.68 -7.33 9.20
N SER A 299 26.86 -7.99 8.37
CA SER A 299 25.98 -7.34 7.39
C SER A 299 24.51 -7.50 7.78
N GLY A 300 23.65 -6.70 7.17
CA GLY A 300 22.20 -6.86 7.25
C GLY A 300 21.61 -6.94 5.86
N GLU A 301 20.39 -7.46 5.75
CA GLU A 301 19.63 -7.46 4.52
C GLU A 301 18.24 -6.90 4.81
N LEU A 302 17.93 -5.73 4.24
CA LEU A 302 16.63 -5.10 4.28
C LEU A 302 15.92 -5.39 2.96
N THR A 303 14.85 -6.17 3.03
CA THR A 303 14.03 -6.53 1.88
C THR A 303 12.78 -5.65 1.86
N LEU A 304 12.54 -4.98 0.74
CA LEU A 304 11.44 -4.04 0.55
C LEU A 304 10.57 -4.46 -0.64
N PRO A 305 9.23 -4.32 -0.57
CA PRO A 305 8.40 -4.42 -1.75
C PRO A 305 8.81 -3.35 -2.76
N TRP A 306 8.83 -3.73 -4.03
CA TRP A 306 9.08 -2.76 -5.08
C TRP A 306 7.87 -1.86 -5.28
N PHE A 307 8.11 -0.59 -5.65
CA PHE A 307 7.06 0.36 -5.98
C PHE A 307 7.44 1.23 -7.18
N HIS A 308 6.41 1.63 -7.92
CA HIS A 308 6.50 2.53 -9.06
C HIS A 308 5.91 3.89 -8.67
N VAL A 309 6.66 4.96 -8.90
CA VAL A 309 6.24 6.32 -8.59
C VAL A 309 5.90 7.05 -9.89
N ASP A 310 4.61 7.24 -10.13
CA ASP A 310 4.02 8.04 -11.20
C ASP A 310 3.04 9.09 -10.61
N GLU A 311 2.21 9.71 -11.45
CA GLU A 311 1.20 10.66 -10.97
C GLU A 311 0.11 9.99 -10.12
N LEU A 312 -0.26 8.73 -10.44
CA LEU A 312 -1.30 7.97 -9.74
C LEU A 312 -0.86 7.53 -8.35
N PHE A 313 0.44 7.24 -8.16
CA PHE A 313 1.00 6.80 -6.88
C PHE A 313 0.59 7.75 -5.74
N PHE A 314 0.94 9.02 -5.82
CA PHE A 314 0.60 9.95 -4.74
C PHE A 314 -0.90 10.19 -4.62
N TYR A 315 -1.64 10.12 -5.72
CA TYR A 315 -3.09 10.27 -5.72
C TYR A 315 -3.77 9.17 -4.90
N ILE A 316 -3.43 7.91 -5.17
CA ILE A 316 -4.04 6.75 -4.48
C ILE A 316 -3.55 6.68 -3.04
N TYR A 317 -2.24 6.79 -2.80
CA TYR A 317 -1.67 6.64 -1.46
C TYR A 317 -2.10 7.76 -0.49
N LEU A 318 -2.18 9.02 -0.93
CA LEU A 318 -2.68 10.11 -0.06
C LEU A 318 -4.15 9.92 0.31
N ASN A 319 -4.97 9.38 -0.59
CA ASN A 319 -6.37 9.08 -0.28
C ASN A 319 -6.51 7.88 0.65
N MET A 320 -5.67 6.85 0.48
CA MET A 320 -5.60 5.74 1.45
C MET A 320 -5.13 6.23 2.84
N ILE A 321 -4.14 7.12 2.91
CA ILE A 321 -3.73 7.76 4.17
C ILE A 321 -4.90 8.52 4.79
N ALA A 322 -5.60 9.35 4.00
CA ALA A 322 -6.74 10.11 4.50
C ALA A 322 -7.83 9.20 5.06
N TYR A 323 -8.06 8.05 4.40
CA TYR A 323 -9.01 7.04 4.85
C TYR A 323 -8.57 6.35 6.15
N GLU A 324 -7.29 6.00 6.28
CA GLU A 324 -6.77 5.44 7.55
C GLU A 324 -6.76 6.46 8.69
N LYS A 325 -6.61 7.77 8.39
CA LYS A 325 -6.66 8.86 9.39
C LYS A 325 -8.09 9.24 9.81
N CYS A 326 -9.12 8.63 9.24
CA CYS A 326 -10.50 8.90 9.64
C CYS A 326 -10.74 8.52 11.12
N PRO A 327 -11.50 9.31 11.91
CA PRO A 327 -11.69 9.05 13.35
C PRO A 327 -12.36 7.71 13.69
N ASP A 328 -13.15 7.20 12.77
CA ASP A 328 -13.87 5.93 12.81
C ASP A 328 -13.07 4.78 12.16
N PHE A 329 -11.79 4.99 11.85
CA PHE A 329 -10.89 3.96 11.37
C PHE A 329 -10.16 3.28 12.54
N HIS A 330 -10.41 1.98 12.68
CA HIS A 330 -9.94 1.20 13.82
C HIS A 330 -9.01 0.02 13.44
N TYR A 331 -8.42 0.04 12.22
CA TYR A 331 -7.47 -0.99 11.75
C TYR A 331 -5.99 -0.59 11.97
N ASN A 332 -5.05 -1.45 11.54
CA ASN A 332 -3.62 -1.36 11.84
C ASN A 332 -2.81 -0.25 11.13
N TYR A 333 -3.48 0.77 10.56
CA TYR A 333 -2.84 1.92 9.88
C TYR A 333 -1.70 1.49 8.93
N ASP A 334 -1.94 0.46 8.13
CA ASP A 334 -0.91 -0.26 7.40
C ASP A 334 -0.23 0.62 6.34
N ILE A 335 -1.01 1.40 5.60
CA ILE A 335 -0.51 2.31 4.57
C ILE A 335 0.31 3.44 5.22
N CYS A 336 -0.22 4.04 6.29
CA CYS A 336 0.49 5.05 7.07
C CYS A 336 1.80 4.50 7.64
N SER A 337 1.79 3.27 8.16
CA SER A 337 2.98 2.63 8.72
C SER A 337 4.06 2.37 7.67
N TYR A 338 3.65 1.89 6.49
CA TYR A 338 4.55 1.69 5.36
C TYR A 338 5.17 3.01 4.89
N LEU A 339 4.38 4.05 4.65
CA LEU A 339 4.89 5.32 4.15
C LEU A 339 5.71 6.07 5.19
N ALA A 340 5.34 6.01 6.46
CA ALA A 340 6.17 6.52 7.54
C ALA A 340 7.49 5.76 7.63
N PHE A 341 7.53 4.46 7.30
CA PHE A 341 8.77 3.70 7.20
C PHE A 341 9.59 4.09 5.97
N LEU A 342 8.96 4.29 4.81
CA LEU A 342 9.64 4.72 3.59
C LEU A 342 10.28 6.11 3.75
N ASP A 343 9.58 7.05 4.39
CA ASP A 343 10.10 8.37 4.79
C ASP A 343 11.39 8.26 5.62
N THR A 344 11.49 7.28 6.53
CA THR A 344 12.73 7.08 7.29
C THR A 344 13.93 6.66 6.45
N LEU A 345 13.68 6.07 5.28
CA LEU A 345 14.70 5.55 4.39
C LEU A 345 15.14 6.58 3.34
N VAL A 346 14.29 7.54 3.00
CA VAL A 346 14.51 8.50 1.91
C VAL A 346 14.57 9.90 2.49
N ASP A 347 15.76 10.47 2.63
CA ASP A 347 15.92 11.86 3.08
C ASP A 347 16.08 12.81 1.89
N ASP A 348 16.87 12.42 0.88
CA ASP A 348 17.04 13.18 -0.36
C ASP A 348 17.02 12.30 -1.63
N ALA A 349 17.19 12.94 -2.79
CA ALA A 349 17.19 12.27 -4.10
C ALA A 349 18.25 11.17 -4.22
N ASN A 350 19.39 11.27 -3.53
CA ASN A 350 20.42 10.24 -3.55
C ASN A 350 19.96 8.99 -2.80
N ASP A 351 19.15 9.13 -1.76
CA ASP A 351 18.56 7.97 -1.08
C ASP A 351 17.59 7.24 -2.02
N LEU A 352 16.76 7.99 -2.75
CA LEU A 352 15.89 7.40 -3.77
C LEU A 352 16.69 6.72 -4.89
N LYS A 353 17.81 7.31 -5.31
CA LYS A 353 18.75 6.71 -6.27
C LYS A 353 19.29 5.37 -5.78
N GLU A 354 19.63 5.24 -4.50
CA GLU A 354 20.07 3.95 -3.93
C GLU A 354 18.96 2.89 -3.96
N LEU A 355 17.70 3.27 -3.71
CA LEU A 355 16.54 2.37 -3.83
C LEU A 355 16.30 1.94 -5.29
N ARG A 356 16.46 2.86 -6.24
CA ARG A 356 16.41 2.56 -7.68
C ARG A 356 17.51 1.59 -8.11
N LEU A 357 18.75 1.83 -7.67
CA LEU A 357 19.87 0.93 -7.96
C LEU A 357 19.66 -0.47 -7.37
N ALA A 358 18.94 -0.58 -6.25
CA ALA A 358 18.53 -1.86 -5.67
C ALA A 358 17.31 -2.50 -6.37
N GLY A 359 16.71 -1.82 -7.35
CA GLY A 359 15.49 -2.27 -8.04
C GLY A 359 14.21 -2.15 -7.22
N VAL A 360 14.24 -1.47 -6.07
CA VAL A 360 13.09 -1.29 -5.16
C VAL A 360 12.18 -0.15 -5.61
N CYS A 361 12.72 0.86 -6.29
CA CYS A 361 11.95 2.01 -6.77
C CYS A 361 12.11 2.15 -8.29
N GLN A 362 11.02 2.37 -9.00
CA GLN A 362 11.03 2.91 -10.35
C GLN A 362 10.38 4.29 -10.34
N ASN A 363 11.11 5.32 -10.74
CA ASN A 363 10.58 6.69 -10.79
C ASN A 363 10.27 7.08 -12.24
N THR A 364 9.02 7.40 -12.52
CA THR A 364 8.54 8.01 -13.77
C THR A 364 7.92 9.40 -13.53
N LEU A 365 7.79 9.80 -12.26
CA LEU A 365 7.31 11.11 -11.86
C LEU A 365 8.48 12.10 -11.76
N GLY A 366 8.63 12.93 -12.81
CA GLY A 366 9.52 14.08 -12.77
C GLY A 366 10.95 13.71 -12.35
N SER A 367 11.41 14.27 -11.23
CA SER A 367 12.76 14.07 -10.67
C SER A 367 12.78 13.29 -9.35
N ASP A 368 13.90 12.64 -9.04
CA ASP A 368 14.09 11.95 -7.75
C ASP A 368 13.99 12.95 -6.57
N GLU A 369 14.35 14.23 -6.78
CA GLU A 369 14.18 15.32 -5.82
C GLU A 369 12.71 15.64 -5.52
N GLU A 370 11.86 15.64 -6.53
CA GLU A 370 10.41 15.89 -6.35
C GLU A 370 9.76 14.75 -5.57
N VAL A 371 10.12 13.51 -5.90
CA VAL A 371 9.61 12.32 -5.19
C VAL A 371 10.06 12.32 -3.74
N ALA A 372 11.34 12.57 -3.46
CA ALA A 372 11.86 12.63 -2.09
C ALA A 372 11.16 13.74 -1.27
N LYS A 373 10.98 14.94 -1.83
CA LYS A 373 10.26 16.04 -1.17
C LYS A 373 8.82 15.67 -0.83
N LEU A 374 8.13 14.97 -1.73
CA LEU A 374 6.73 14.61 -1.53
C LEU A 374 6.60 13.47 -0.50
N LEU A 375 7.49 12.47 -0.52
CA LEU A 375 7.58 11.45 0.53
C LEU A 375 7.86 12.08 1.89
N ASN A 376 8.80 13.02 1.98
CA ASN A 376 9.13 13.70 3.26
C ASN A 376 8.00 14.58 3.76
N SER A 377 7.25 15.19 2.83
CA SER A 377 6.04 15.94 3.19
C SER A 377 5.00 15.01 3.80
N ILE A 378 4.82 13.80 3.23
CA ILE A 378 3.92 12.77 3.77
C ILE A 378 4.40 12.30 5.13
N GLY A 379 5.68 11.97 5.25
CA GLY A 379 6.30 11.59 6.50
C GLY A 379 6.11 12.64 7.58
N THR A 380 6.27 13.92 7.25
CA THR A 380 5.98 15.03 8.17
C THR A 380 4.52 15.03 8.60
N GLU A 381 3.55 14.86 7.69
CA GLU A 381 2.11 14.79 8.03
C GLU A 381 1.73 13.56 8.87
N LEU A 382 2.48 12.46 8.74
CA LEU A 382 2.31 11.24 9.52
C LEU A 382 3.06 11.28 10.86
N ALA A 383 4.19 11.99 10.92
CA ALA A 383 5.07 12.14 12.08
C ALA A 383 4.73 13.38 12.91
N SER A 384 3.99 14.34 12.36
CA SER A 384 3.67 15.60 13.03
C SER A 384 2.62 15.40 14.11
N LYS A 385 3.16 15.04 15.28
CA LYS A 385 2.86 15.51 16.64
C LYS A 385 2.46 14.37 17.59
N GLU A 386 3.39 14.12 18.52
CA GLU A 386 3.24 13.43 19.82
C GLU A 386 3.00 11.91 19.85
N PHE A 387 2.61 11.25 18.75
CA PHE A 387 2.09 9.88 18.87
C PHE A 387 3.00 8.71 18.50
N CYS A 388 4.10 8.89 17.76
CA CYS A 388 5.07 7.80 17.53
C CYS A 388 5.79 7.34 18.81
N LEU A 389 5.73 8.13 19.89
CA LEU A 389 6.59 7.98 21.08
C LEU A 389 5.87 7.46 22.32
N LEU A 390 4.54 7.45 22.32
CA LEU A 390 3.77 6.93 23.44
C LEU A 390 3.28 5.53 23.10
N SER A 391 3.89 4.53 23.74
CA SER A 391 3.33 3.18 23.91
C SER A 391 2.05 3.18 24.77
N THR A 392 1.24 4.23 24.70
CA THR A 392 -0.14 4.24 25.14
C THR A 392 -0.93 3.87 23.89
N GLY A 393 -1.56 2.69 23.86
CA GLY A 393 -2.23 2.11 22.69
C GLY A 393 -3.37 2.96 22.11
N MET A 394 -3.05 4.13 21.58
CA MET A 394 -3.98 5.18 21.18
C MET A 394 -3.63 5.72 19.76
N MET A 395 -2.47 5.36 19.19
CA MET A 395 -2.22 5.28 17.74
C MET A 395 -1.42 4.01 17.44
N ALA A 396 -2.09 3.01 16.87
CA ALA A 396 -1.49 1.71 16.59
C ALA A 396 -0.79 1.73 15.22
N TYR A 397 0.52 1.96 15.20
CA TYR A 397 1.32 1.56 14.04
C TYR A 397 1.31 0.05 13.93
N ASN A 398 1.30 -0.47 12.71
CA ASN A 398 1.41 -1.91 12.49
C ASN A 398 2.70 -2.44 13.13
N GLU A 399 2.55 -3.41 14.04
CA GLU A 399 3.63 -3.99 14.86
C GLU A 399 4.77 -4.56 14.01
N LYS A 400 4.48 -5.01 12.79
CA LYS A 400 5.47 -5.53 11.84
C LYS A 400 6.54 -4.49 11.49
N TYR A 401 6.13 -3.27 11.16
CA TYR A 401 7.09 -2.20 10.82
C TYR A 401 7.86 -1.76 12.06
N THR A 402 7.21 -1.73 13.22
CA THR A 402 7.87 -1.47 14.50
C THR A 402 8.96 -2.51 14.78
N ARG A 403 8.65 -3.80 14.59
CA ARG A 403 9.61 -4.90 14.74
C ARG A 403 10.79 -4.78 13.78
N VAL A 404 10.54 -4.52 12.49
CA VAL A 404 11.61 -4.34 11.50
C VAL A 404 12.52 -3.17 11.89
N ARG A 405 11.95 -2.03 12.31
CA ARG A 405 12.71 -0.87 12.79
C ARG A 405 13.58 -1.23 14.00
N ASP A 406 13.05 -1.98 14.96
CA ASP A 406 13.80 -2.42 16.15
C ASP A 406 14.95 -3.37 15.80
N GLU A 407 14.74 -4.29 14.86
CA GLU A 407 15.79 -5.20 14.39
C GLU A 407 16.91 -4.45 13.66
N ILE A 408 16.58 -3.48 12.81
CA ILE A 408 17.54 -2.57 12.15
C ILE A 408 18.31 -1.77 13.21
N LYS A 409 17.61 -1.20 14.19
CA LYS A 409 18.22 -0.43 15.28
C LYS A 409 19.20 -1.29 16.09
N LYS A 410 18.81 -2.52 16.44
CA LYS A 410 19.66 -3.48 17.14
C LYS A 410 20.92 -3.80 16.34
N HIS A 411 20.80 -3.99 15.02
CA HIS A 411 21.93 -4.20 14.14
C HIS A 411 22.89 -2.99 14.16
N CYS A 412 22.36 -1.79 13.90
CA CYS A 412 23.11 -0.54 13.85
C CYS A 412 23.79 -0.17 15.16
N ASN A 413 23.21 -0.54 16.31
CA ASN A 413 23.80 -0.29 17.63
C ASN A 413 24.86 -1.32 18.04
N THR A 414 25.00 -2.42 17.28
CA THR A 414 26.04 -3.41 17.54
C THR A 414 27.38 -2.94 16.97
N LYS A 415 28.21 -2.28 17.80
CA LYS A 415 29.49 -1.64 17.41
C LYS A 415 30.41 -2.53 16.57
N TRP A 416 30.54 -3.82 16.90
CA TRP A 416 31.37 -4.75 16.13
C TRP A 416 30.88 -4.90 14.69
N LYS A 417 29.56 -4.95 14.47
CA LYS A 417 28.98 -5.12 13.13
C LYS A 417 29.24 -3.89 12.27
N THR A 418 28.98 -2.70 12.81
CA THR A 418 29.22 -1.45 12.10
C THR A 418 30.70 -1.20 11.85
N TRP A 419 31.58 -1.51 12.80
CA TRP A 419 33.02 -1.42 12.60
C TRP A 419 33.52 -2.38 11.51
N MET A 420 33.09 -3.64 11.54
CA MET A 420 33.46 -4.61 10.51
C MET A 420 32.90 -4.25 9.14
N ALA A 421 31.69 -3.69 9.07
CA ALA A 421 31.12 -3.18 7.83
C ALA A 421 31.96 -2.02 7.26
N GLN A 422 32.40 -1.08 8.11
CA GLN A 422 33.29 0.00 7.71
C GLN A 422 34.65 -0.51 7.21
N VAL A 423 35.26 -1.46 7.92
CA VAL A 423 36.52 -2.11 7.51
C VAL A 423 36.35 -2.78 6.14
N TYR A 424 35.24 -3.53 5.96
CA TYR A 424 34.94 -4.19 4.71
C TYR A 424 34.80 -3.19 3.55
N ASN A 425 33.98 -2.16 3.73
CA ASN A 425 33.73 -1.14 2.70
C ASN A 425 35.00 -0.33 2.34
N THR A 426 35.87 -0.08 3.31
CA THR A 426 37.07 0.76 3.12
C THR A 426 38.25 -0.03 2.54
N HIS A 427 38.48 -1.26 2.99
CA HIS A 427 39.70 -2.01 2.68
C HIS A 427 39.48 -3.25 1.81
N PHE A 428 38.29 -3.83 1.86
CA PHE A 428 37.97 -5.11 1.21
C PHE A 428 36.93 -4.99 0.10
N SER A 429 36.67 -3.77 -0.39
CA SER A 429 35.80 -3.52 -1.55
C SER A 429 36.38 -4.00 -2.87
N ASN A 430 37.71 -4.19 -2.95
CA ASN A 430 38.40 -4.81 -4.07
C ASN A 430 38.75 -6.28 -3.73
N PRO A 431 38.32 -7.27 -4.53
CA PRO A 431 38.66 -8.68 -4.33
C PRO A 431 40.17 -8.93 -4.20
N TRP A 432 41.01 -8.16 -4.90
CA TRP A 432 42.47 -8.29 -4.84
C TRP A 432 43.03 -7.90 -3.47
N SER A 433 42.43 -6.91 -2.79
CA SER A 433 42.83 -6.52 -1.43
C SER A 433 42.59 -7.64 -0.43
N ILE A 434 41.50 -8.42 -0.60
CA ILE A 434 41.23 -9.60 0.21
C ILE A 434 42.29 -10.67 -0.03
N CYS A 435 42.59 -10.97 -1.30
CA CYS A 435 43.62 -11.96 -1.65
C CYS A 435 45.00 -11.58 -1.11
N ALA A 436 45.40 -10.31 -1.23
CA ALA A 436 46.66 -9.80 -0.70
C ALA A 436 46.74 -9.92 0.82
N PHE A 437 45.66 -9.56 1.53
CA PHE A 437 45.57 -9.71 2.97
C PHE A 437 45.68 -11.18 3.41
N LEU A 438 44.97 -12.09 2.75
CA LEU A 438 45.03 -13.52 3.06
C LEU A 438 46.41 -14.12 2.79
N ALA A 439 47.06 -13.73 1.68
CA ALA A 439 48.42 -14.17 1.38
C ALA A 439 49.43 -13.68 2.43
N ALA A 440 49.33 -12.41 2.85
CA ALA A 440 50.18 -11.85 3.89
C ALA A 440 49.95 -12.54 5.25
N ALA A 441 48.69 -12.79 5.63
CA ALA A 441 48.35 -13.52 6.84
C ALA A 441 48.89 -14.96 6.83
N LEU A 442 48.74 -15.67 5.70
CA LEU A 442 49.29 -17.02 5.53
C LEU A 442 50.82 -17.02 5.65
N ALA A 443 51.49 -16.06 5.01
CA ALA A 443 52.94 -15.91 5.11
C ALA A 443 53.39 -15.68 6.57
N LEU A 444 52.67 -14.86 7.34
CA LEU A 444 52.96 -14.63 8.76
C LEU A 444 52.77 -15.90 9.61
N VAL A 445 51.70 -16.66 9.37
CA VAL A 445 51.44 -17.92 10.07
C VAL A 445 52.53 -18.95 9.76
N LEU A 446 52.90 -19.11 8.48
CA LEU A 446 53.99 -19.99 8.08
C LEU A 446 55.32 -19.56 8.72
N THR A 447 55.60 -18.25 8.77
CA THR A 447 56.80 -17.72 9.44
C THR A 447 56.81 -18.03 10.94
N ALA A 448 55.66 -17.90 11.61
CA ALA A 448 55.53 -18.22 13.04
C ALA A 448 55.73 -19.72 13.30
N ILE A 449 55.14 -20.59 12.47
CA ILE A 449 55.34 -22.05 12.56
C ILE A 449 56.81 -22.40 12.34
N GLN A 450 57.45 -21.83 11.32
CA GLN A 450 58.88 -22.05 11.05
C GLN A 450 59.75 -21.63 12.24
N THR A 451 59.47 -20.47 12.84
CA THR A 451 60.18 -19.96 14.01
C THR A 451 59.99 -20.88 15.23
N TRP A 452 58.77 -21.36 15.46
CA TRP A 452 58.45 -22.29 16.54
C TRP A 452 59.16 -23.64 16.38
N LEU A 453 59.15 -24.21 15.17
CA LEU A 453 59.85 -25.46 14.87
C LEU A 453 61.36 -25.31 15.03
N ALA A 454 61.94 -24.19 14.59
CA ALA A 454 63.38 -23.91 14.76
C ALA A 454 63.77 -23.75 16.24
N PHE A 455 62.88 -23.20 17.08
CA PHE A 455 63.10 -23.13 18.52
C PHE A 455 63.05 -24.51 19.18
N LEU A 456 62.12 -25.38 18.76
CA LEU A 456 62.02 -26.75 19.26
C LEU A 456 63.15 -27.66 18.80
N SER A 457 63.76 -27.43 17.64
CA SER A 457 64.90 -28.22 17.17
C SER A 457 66.24 -27.85 17.82
N ASN A 458 66.30 -26.72 18.53
CA ASN A 458 67.50 -26.20 19.20
C ASN A 458 67.46 -26.38 20.74
N ASN A 459 66.40 -26.98 21.28
CA ASN A 459 66.33 -27.55 22.63
C ASN A 459 66.35 -29.07 22.51
#